data_AF-A0A336JUA6-F1
#
_entry.id   AF-A0A336JUA6-F1
#
_cell.length_a   1.000
_cell.length_b   1.000
_cell.length_c   1.000
_cell.angle_alpha   90.00
_cell.angle_beta   90.00
_cell.angle_gamma   90.00
#
_symmetry.space_group_name_H-M   'P 1'
#
loop_
_entity.id
_entity.type
_entity.pdbx_description
1 polymer ?
#
loop_
_entity_poly.entity_id
_entity_poly.type
_entity_poly.pdbx_seq_one_letter_code
_entity_poly.pdbx_strand_id
1 'polypeptide(L)'
;MKPDESSSLNRIERTERALVLLAYFIELDGDVHLPLFEKFEKELEEFKRMEGAKHRARRLLMAHSRDGGLNAMDSMNLSLSSNGGPLPYLGLPVR
;
A
#
# COMPACT_ATOMS: atom_id res chain seq x y z
N MET A 1 -8.56 -17.42 14.53
CA MET A 1 -7.27 -16.70 14.74
C MET A 1 -6.40 -17.00 13.53
N LYS A 2 -6.15 -16.03 12.65
CA LYS A 2 -5.15 -16.19 11.57
C LYS A 2 -3.84 -15.59 12.09
N PRO A 3 -2.86 -16.41 12.49
CA PRO A 3 -1.54 -15.90 12.79
C PRO A 3 -0.84 -15.53 11.47
N ASP A 4 0.14 -14.64 11.55
CA ASP A 4 1.23 -14.40 10.57
C ASP A 4 1.15 -13.20 9.61
N GLU A 5 0.00 -12.57 9.36
CA GLU A 5 -0.01 -11.32 8.55
C GLU A 5 0.48 -10.09 9.34
N SER A 6 0.16 -9.99 10.63
CA SER A 6 0.58 -8.84 11.46
C SER A 6 2.07 -8.85 11.80
N SER A 7 2.68 -10.03 11.90
CA SER A 7 4.11 -10.19 12.21
C SER A 7 5.00 -9.79 11.03
N SER A 8 4.59 -10.09 9.80
CA SER A 8 5.32 -9.75 8.57
C SER A 8 5.23 -8.26 8.24
N LEU A 9 4.05 -7.65 8.39
CA LEU A 9 3.88 -6.19 8.29
C LEU A 9 4.81 -5.44 9.27
N ASN A 10 4.88 -5.93 10.51
CA ASN A 10 5.77 -5.38 11.54
C ASN A 10 7.25 -5.52 11.16
N ARG A 11 7.65 -6.55 10.42
CA ARG A 11 9.04 -6.70 9.94
C ARG A 11 9.37 -5.69 8.84
N ILE A 12 8.47 -5.47 7.87
CA ILE A 12 8.66 -4.46 6.81
C ILE A 12 8.82 -3.07 7.42
N GLU A 13 7.91 -2.66 8.31
CA GLU A 13 7.96 -1.35 8.96
C GLU A 13 9.23 -1.16 9.81
N ARG A 14 9.68 -2.21 10.50
CA ARG A 14 10.94 -2.20 11.26
C ARG A 14 12.14 -2.03 10.33
N THR A 15 12.17 -2.72 9.20
CA THR A 15 13.24 -2.60 8.20
C THR A 15 13.26 -1.20 7.58
N GLU A 16 12.10 -0.63 7.26
CA GLU A 16 12.00 0.76 6.76
C GLU A 16 12.51 1.77 7.79
N ARG A 17 12.16 1.63 9.07
CA ARG A 17 12.69 2.48 10.14
C ARG A 17 14.19 2.30 10.35
N ALA A 18 14.70 1.08 10.25
CA ALA A 18 16.14 0.81 10.34
C ALA A 18 16.91 1.47 9.18
N LEU A 19 16.36 1.46 7.96
CA LEU A 19 16.95 2.16 6.81
C LEU A 19 17.02 3.67 7.04
N VAL A 20 15.97 4.29 7.60
CA VAL A 20 16.01 5.73 7.95
C VAL A 20 17.12 6.04 8.95
N LEU A 21 17.30 5.20 9.97
CA LEU A 21 18.40 5.36 10.93
C LEU A 21 19.77 5.17 10.28
N LEU A 22 19.93 4.19 9.40
CA LEU A 22 21.20 3.97 8.69
C LEU A 22 21.52 5.13 7.74
N ALA A 23 20.53 5.70 7.05
CA ALA A 23 20.73 6.91 6.26
C ALA A 23 21.24 8.07 7.12
N TYR A 24 20.65 8.26 8.30
CA TYR A 24 21.13 9.25 9.27
C TYR A 24 22.58 9.00 9.70
N PHE A 25 22.96 7.75 9.97
CA PHE A 25 24.34 7.43 10.32
C PHE A 25 25.32 7.59 9.15
N ILE A 26 24.90 7.34 7.91
CA ILE A 26 25.74 7.58 6.73
C ILE A 26 26.04 9.07 6.59
N GLU A 27 25.06 9.94 6.81
CA GLU A 27 25.26 11.39 6.78
C GLU A 27 26.21 11.89 7.88
N LEU A 28 26.27 11.20 9.03
CA LEU A 28 27.13 11.57 10.16
C LEU A 28 28.55 10.97 10.08
N ASP A 29 28.63 9.66 9.85
CA ASP A 29 29.86 8.86 9.98
C ASP A 29 30.46 8.49 8.61
N GLY A 30 29.82 8.93 7.52
CA GLY A 30 30.22 8.61 6.15
C GLY A 30 29.89 7.18 5.74
N ASP A 31 30.61 6.66 4.74
CA ASP A 31 30.24 5.44 4.03
C ASP A 31 30.38 4.12 4.83
N VAL A 32 30.73 4.18 6.11
CA VAL A 32 30.91 3.00 6.98
C VAL A 32 29.65 2.13 7.03
N HIS A 33 28.48 2.77 7.00
CA HIS A 33 27.18 2.08 7.08
C HIS A 33 26.58 1.74 5.72
N LEU A 34 27.19 2.16 4.61
CA LEU A 34 26.70 1.95 3.25
C LEU A 34 26.49 0.45 2.92
N PRO A 35 27.44 -0.47 3.23
CA PRO A 35 27.25 -1.89 2.93
C PRO A 35 26.11 -2.53 3.73
N LEU A 36 25.79 -1.98 4.90
CA LEU A 36 24.68 -2.45 5.72
C LEU A 36 23.35 -1.91 5.19
N PHE A 37 23.32 -0.64 4.79
CA PHE A 37 22.16 -0.02 4.16
C PHE A 37 21.73 -0.78 2.90
N GLU A 38 22.66 -1.08 2.00
CA GLU A 38 22.37 -1.84 0.77
C GLU A 38 21.80 -3.24 1.04
N LYS A 39 22.23 -3.91 2.11
CA LYS A 39 21.67 -5.22 2.50
C LYS A 39 20.21 -5.10 2.94
N PHE A 40 19.91 -4.11 3.77
CA PHE A 40 18.55 -3.88 4.23
C PHE A 40 17.61 -3.44 3.11
N GLU A 41 18.09 -2.70 2.10
CA GLU A 41 17.28 -2.39 0.91
C GLU A 41 16.87 -3.65 0.15
N LYS A 42 17.80 -4.58 -0.07
CA LYS A 42 17.52 -5.85 -0.74
C LYS A 42 16.53 -6.71 0.04
N GLU A 43 16.70 -6.81 1.36
CA GLU A 43 15.76 -7.52 2.24
C GLU A 43 14.36 -6.89 2.20
N LEU A 44 14.28 -5.54 2.20
CA LEU A 44 13.00 -4.84 2.11
C LEU A 44 12.30 -5.13 0.78
N GLU A 45 13.04 -5.14 -0.32
CA GLU A 45 12.50 -5.48 -1.63
C GLU A 45 12.00 -6.93 -1.69
N GLU A 46 12.71 -7.87 -1.07
CA GLU A 46 12.27 -9.26 -0.93
C GLU A 46 10.99 -9.37 -0.12
N PHE A 47 10.90 -8.70 1.04
CA PHE A 47 9.67 -8.69 1.83
C PHE A 47 8.49 -8.08 1.07
N LYS A 48 8.71 -6.98 0.33
CA LYS A 48 7.67 -6.34 -0.50
C LYS A 48 7.24 -7.21 -1.68
N ARG A 49 8.14 -8.00 -2.26
CA ARG A 49 7.81 -8.97 -3.32
C ARG A 49 6.97 -10.13 -2.79
N MET A 50 7.31 -10.65 -1.60
CA MET A 50 6.54 -11.70 -0.93
C MET A 50 5.18 -11.21 -0.43
N GLU A 51 5.03 -9.91 -0.16
CA GLU A 51 3.74 -9.29 0.09
C GLU A 51 2.84 -9.40 -1.15
N GLY A 52 1.96 -10.41 -1.17
CA GLY A 52 1.05 -10.63 -2.29
C GLY A 52 0.21 -9.38 -2.62
N ALA A 53 -0.19 -9.21 -3.88
CA ALA A 53 -0.87 -8.01 -4.38
C ALA A 53 -2.08 -7.56 -3.53
N LYS A 54 -2.77 -8.53 -2.90
CA LYS A 54 -3.88 -8.30 -1.98
C LYS A 54 -3.47 -7.53 -0.70
N HIS A 55 -2.29 -7.80 -0.15
CA HIS A 55 -1.75 -7.05 0.99
C HIS A 55 -1.37 -5.64 0.60
N ARG A 56 -0.71 -5.48 -0.55
CA ARG A 56 -0.36 -4.15 -1.09
C ARG A 56 -1.61 -3.30 -1.32
N ALA A 57 -2.67 -3.87 -1.89
CA ALA A 57 -3.95 -3.19 -2.07
C ALA A 57 -4.60 -2.81 -0.72
N ARG A 58 -4.51 -3.69 0.29
CA ARG A 58 -5.08 -3.43 1.62
C ARG A 58 -4.31 -2.35 2.39
N ARG A 59 -2.97 -2.37 2.35
CA ARG A 59 -2.12 -1.31 2.90
C ARG A 59 -2.39 0.03 2.25
N LEU A 60 -2.53 0.06 0.92
CA LEU A 60 -2.86 1.28 0.18
C LEU A 60 -4.21 1.84 0.64
N LEU A 61 -5.24 1.00 0.74
CA LEU A 61 -6.54 1.44 1.28
C LEU A 61 -6.44 1.93 2.73
N MET A 62 -5.65 1.28 3.58
CA MET A 62 -5.48 1.69 4.98
C MET A 62 -4.72 3.01 5.13
N ALA A 63 -3.66 3.24 4.36
CA ALA A 63 -2.92 4.50 4.33
C ALA A 63 -3.80 5.69 3.91
N HIS A 64 -4.86 5.43 3.14
CA HIS A 64 -5.84 6.43 2.71
C HIS A 64 -7.14 6.41 3.53
N SER A 65 -7.28 5.53 4.54
CA SER A 65 -8.50 5.42 5.33
C SER A 65 -8.43 6.27 6.61
N ARG A 66 -9.18 7.38 6.59
CA ARG A 66 -9.72 8.25 7.67
C ARG A 66 -8.84 8.73 8.84
N ASP A 67 -7.71 8.10 9.17
CA ASP A 67 -6.69 8.64 10.09
C ASP A 67 -5.61 9.45 9.35
N GLY A 68 -5.59 9.38 8.01
CA GLY A 68 -4.81 10.23 7.10
C GLY A 68 -5.74 11.11 6.24
N GLY A 69 -6.71 11.76 6.88
CA GLY A 69 -7.79 12.50 6.24
C GLY A 69 -7.31 13.55 5.23
N LEU A 70 -7.51 13.26 3.94
CA LEU A 70 -7.96 14.18 2.86
C LEU A 70 -7.84 13.60 1.44
N ASN A 71 -7.39 12.34 1.25
CA ASN A 71 -7.15 11.81 -0.11
C ASN A 71 -8.02 10.62 -0.53
N ALA A 72 -8.96 10.17 0.30
CA ALA A 72 -9.89 9.13 -0.11
C ALA A 72 -11.02 9.75 -0.94
N MET A 73 -10.78 9.82 -2.25
CA MET A 73 -11.80 10.05 -3.27
C MET A 73 -12.63 11.32 -2.99
N ASP A 74 -12.18 12.46 -3.50
CA ASP A 74 -13.06 13.60 -3.68
C ASP A 74 -14.29 13.09 -4.44
N SER A 75 -15.41 12.95 -3.74
CA SER A 75 -16.67 12.41 -4.25
C SER A 75 -17.33 13.35 -5.27
N MET A 76 -16.55 14.27 -5.85
CA MET A 76 -17.00 15.34 -6.73
C MET A 76 -16.33 15.34 -8.11
N ASN A 77 -15.75 14.23 -8.60
CA ASN A 77 -15.37 14.17 -10.02
C ASN A 77 -15.40 12.77 -10.68
N LEU A 78 -16.25 11.85 -10.20
CA LEU A 78 -16.80 10.82 -11.08
C LEU A 78 -18.07 11.37 -11.72
N SER A 79 -17.91 12.39 -12.58
CA SER A 79 -18.88 12.68 -13.64
C SER A 79 -18.83 11.51 -14.63
N LEU A 80 -19.38 10.36 -14.24
CA LEU A 80 -20.03 9.49 -15.19
C LEU A 80 -21.21 10.31 -15.70
N SER A 81 -20.98 11.04 -16.80
CA SER A 81 -22.05 11.63 -17.60
C SER A 81 -22.94 10.49 -18.09
N SER A 82 -23.87 10.07 -17.22
CA SER A 82 -25.00 9.23 -17.54
C SER A 82 -26.04 10.12 -18.22
N ASN A 83 -25.71 10.60 -19.43
CA ASN A 83 -26.69 11.18 -20.32
C ASN A 83 -27.28 10.07 -21.20
N GLY A 84 -28.43 9.54 -20.75
CA GLY A 84 -29.55 9.16 -21.63
C GLY A 84 -29.37 7.97 -22.58
N GLY A 85 -29.49 6.75 -22.05
CA GLY A 85 -29.83 5.57 -22.85
C GLY A 85 -31.01 4.82 -22.21
N PRO A 86 -32.09 4.49 -22.95
CA PRO A 86 -33.26 3.83 -22.37
C PRO A 86 -32.91 2.38 -21.99
N LEU A 87 -33.25 1.98 -20.75
CA LEU A 87 -33.11 0.63 -20.22
C LEU A 87 -34.02 -0.36 -20.99
N PRO A 88 -33.50 -1.36 -21.74
CA PRO A 88 -34.35 -2.33 -22.42
C PRO A 88 -34.32 -3.68 -21.72
N TYR A 89 -34.49 -3.76 -20.39
CA TYR A 89 -34.64 -5.05 -19.71
C TYR A 89 -35.62 -4.99 -18.54
N LEU A 90 -36.85 -4.56 -18.84
CA LEU A 90 -38.02 -4.75 -18.00
C LEU A 90 -39.16 -5.20 -18.92
N GLY A 91 -39.32 -6.52 -19.12
CA GLY A 91 -40.48 -7.05 -19.85
C GLY A 91 -40.22 -8.28 -20.72
N LEU A 92 -39.70 -9.38 -20.15
CA LEU A 92 -39.95 -10.70 -20.73
C LEU A 92 -41.03 -11.41 -19.90
N PRO A 93 -42.20 -11.75 -20.49
CA PRO A 93 -43.19 -12.57 -19.80
C PRO A 93 -42.66 -14.01 -19.70
N VAL A 94 -42.70 -14.56 -18.49
CA VAL A 94 -42.59 -16.01 -18.28
C VAL A 94 -43.81 -16.63 -18.95
N ARG A 95 -43.58 -17.48 -19.96
CA ARG A 95 -44.60 -18.31 -20.57
C ARG A 95 -44.23 -19.77 -20.37
#